data_AF-A0A1Y0ID87-F1
#
_entry.id   AF-A0A1Y0ID87-F1
#
_cell.length_a   1.000
_cell.length_b   1.000
_cell.length_c   1.000
_cell.angle_alpha   90.00
_cell.angle_beta   90.00
_cell.angle_gamma   90.00
#
_symmetry.space_group_name_H-M   'P 1'
#
loop_
_entity.id
_entity.type
_entity.pdbx_description
1 polymer ?
#
loop_
_entity_poly.entity_id
_entity_poly.type
_entity_poly.pdbx_seq_one_letter_code
_entity_poly.pdbx_strand_id
1 'polypeptide(L)'
;MNRELFLQVTSWRESPIDGDERKSLKWIEVVTLGSLGLILGISCNGNWVRMGKESVYEFYSDQSYMPLYPILEAVLLDVKMAIKKGLQSSQLPVELIESFPFQEVALSAMNSGSVYWCDLSLKYVERLRYDEELVNALNICSKNAPTQKLRHQAKKIKANVSRGLSL
;
A
#
# COMPACT_ATOMS: atom_id res chain seq x y z
N MET A 1 11.99 -8.97 12.15
CA MET A 1 10.88 -8.39 12.95
C MET A 1 10.72 -9.20 14.22
N ASN A 2 10.73 -8.56 15.39
CA ASN A 2 10.81 -9.23 16.69
C ASN A 2 9.46 -9.87 17.06
N ARG A 3 9.45 -11.18 17.36
CA ARG A 3 8.26 -11.92 17.84
C ARG A 3 7.65 -11.34 19.13
N GLU A 4 8.42 -10.55 19.87
CA GLU A 4 8.02 -9.90 21.11
C GLU A 4 6.94 -8.83 20.92
N LEU A 5 6.82 -8.25 19.71
CA LEU A 5 5.86 -7.17 19.41
C LEU A 5 4.39 -7.62 19.53
N PHE A 6 4.13 -8.93 19.47
CA PHE A 6 2.78 -9.49 19.46
C PHE A 6 2.36 -10.15 20.78
N LEU A 7 3.20 -10.08 21.83
CA LEU A 7 2.90 -10.70 23.13
C LEU A 7 1.70 -10.08 23.85
N GLN A 8 1.35 -8.83 23.51
CA GLN A 8 0.21 -8.11 24.09
C GLN A 8 -1.11 -8.39 23.34
N VAL A 9 -1.04 -9.07 22.19
CA VAL A 9 -2.23 -9.37 21.39
C VAL A 9 -2.99 -10.53 22.02
N THR A 10 -4.19 -10.23 22.52
CA THR A 10 -5.04 -11.21 23.20
C THR A 10 -6.09 -11.86 22.29
N SER A 11 -6.33 -11.31 21.09
CA SER A 11 -7.31 -11.84 20.14
C SER A 11 -6.75 -11.87 18.72
N TRP A 12 -6.78 -13.06 18.14
CA TRP A 12 -6.42 -13.31 16.74
C TRP A 12 -7.65 -13.76 15.98
N ARG A 13 -7.82 -13.22 14.77
CA ARG A 13 -8.68 -13.82 13.76
C ARG A 13 -7.91 -14.92 13.05
N GLU A 14 -8.64 -15.88 12.52
CA GLU A 14 -8.09 -16.94 11.70
C GLU A 14 -8.93 -17.05 10.43
N SER A 15 -8.26 -17.09 9.28
CA SER A 15 -8.93 -17.10 7.97
C SER A 15 -8.11 -17.91 6.97
N PRO A 16 -8.74 -18.57 5.98
CA PRO A 16 -8.03 -19.22 4.88
C PRO A 16 -7.12 -18.25 4.13
N ILE A 17 -5.97 -18.73 3.66
CA ILE A 17 -5.08 -17.93 2.81
C ILE A 17 -5.65 -17.92 1.38
N ASP A 18 -5.67 -16.74 0.77
CA ASP A 18 -6.11 -16.58 -0.62
C ASP A 18 -5.23 -17.43 -1.57
N GLY A 19 -5.88 -18.30 -2.35
CA GLY A 19 -5.20 -19.24 -3.24
C GLY A 19 -4.74 -20.57 -2.59
N ASP A 20 -4.87 -20.73 -1.26
CA ASP A 20 -4.56 -22.00 -0.56
C ASP A 20 -5.51 -22.23 0.63
N GLU A 21 -6.72 -22.70 0.33
CA GLU A 21 -7.79 -22.95 1.32
C GLU A 21 -7.44 -24.01 2.38
N ARG A 22 -6.36 -24.77 2.18
CA ARG A 22 -5.90 -25.78 3.15
C ARG A 22 -5.09 -25.17 4.28
N LYS A 23 -4.65 -23.92 4.12
CA LYS A 23 -3.89 -23.18 5.12
C LYS A 23 -4.73 -22.06 5.69
N SER A 24 -4.61 -21.88 7.00
CA SER A 24 -5.14 -20.73 7.70
C SER A 24 -4.01 -19.78 8.12
N LEU A 25 -4.32 -18.50 8.18
CA LEU A 25 -3.44 -17.46 8.68
C LEU A 25 -4.10 -16.77 9.87
N LYS A 26 -3.33 -16.62 10.95
CA LYS A 26 -3.73 -15.80 12.09
C LYS A 26 -3.39 -14.35 11.82
N TRP A 27 -4.33 -13.45 12.08
CA TRP A 27 -4.15 -12.02 11.85
C TRP A 27 -5.00 -11.16 12.78
N ILE A 28 -4.66 -9.88 12.88
CA ILE A 28 -5.37 -8.89 13.69
C ILE A 28 -5.87 -7.81 12.74
N GLU A 29 -7.14 -7.46 12.86
CA GLU A 29 -7.67 -6.29 12.14
C GLU A 29 -7.04 -5.01 12.71
N VAL A 30 -6.52 -4.18 11.80
CA VAL A 30 -5.97 -2.86 12.13
C VAL A 30 -6.99 -1.79 11.78
N VAL A 31 -7.53 -1.82 10.55
CA VAL A 31 -8.43 -0.76 10.09
C VAL A 31 -9.41 -1.27 9.04
N THR A 32 -10.64 -0.77 9.12
CA THR A 32 -11.65 -0.89 8.06
C THR A 32 -11.80 0.46 7.36
N LEU A 33 -11.42 0.53 6.09
CA LEU A 33 -11.61 1.67 5.20
C LEU A 33 -12.90 1.46 4.40
N GLY A 34 -14.04 1.68 5.06
CA GLY A 34 -15.36 1.28 4.55
C GLY A 34 -15.71 1.85 3.17
N SER A 35 -15.36 3.11 2.89
CA SER A 35 -15.59 3.73 1.58
C SER A 35 -14.78 3.10 0.43
N LEU A 36 -13.72 2.36 0.76
CA LEU A 36 -12.85 1.67 -0.20
C LEU A 36 -13.12 0.16 -0.25
N GLY A 37 -14.01 -0.35 0.60
CA GLY A 37 -14.25 -1.79 0.74
C GLY A 37 -13.02 -2.57 1.19
N LEU A 38 -12.12 -1.94 1.97
CA LEU A 38 -10.88 -2.56 2.44
C LEU A 38 -10.94 -2.80 3.95
N ILE A 39 -10.58 -4.01 4.35
CA ILE A 39 -10.27 -4.37 5.73
C ILE A 39 -8.82 -4.81 5.74
N LEU A 40 -7.99 -4.12 6.52
CA LEU A 40 -6.55 -4.30 6.59
C LEU A 40 -6.15 -4.77 7.97
N GLY A 41 -5.09 -5.57 8.02
CA GLY A 41 -4.58 -6.12 9.27
C GLY A 41 -3.12 -6.49 9.23
N ILE A 42 -2.66 -7.09 10.32
CA ILE A 42 -1.30 -7.62 10.47
C ILE A 42 -1.39 -9.12 10.76
N SER A 43 -0.65 -9.93 10.02
CA SER A 43 -0.55 -11.38 10.24
C SER A 43 0.29 -11.73 11.46
N CYS A 44 0.24 -12.98 11.92
CA CYS A 44 1.14 -13.50 12.95
C CYS A 44 2.61 -13.55 12.51
N ASN A 45 2.87 -13.40 11.20
CA ASN A 45 4.22 -13.25 10.64
C ASN A 45 4.66 -11.77 10.62
N GLY A 46 3.74 -10.86 10.97
CA GLY A 46 3.89 -9.41 10.99
C GLY A 46 3.82 -8.73 9.63
N ASN A 47 3.33 -9.43 8.60
CA ASN A 47 3.08 -8.83 7.30
C ASN A 47 1.71 -8.17 7.26
N TRP A 48 1.55 -7.20 6.38
CA TRP A 48 0.23 -6.63 6.10
C TRP A 48 -0.67 -7.66 5.42
N VAL A 49 -1.94 -7.68 5.80
CA VAL A 49 -2.97 -8.49 5.17
C VAL A 49 -4.16 -7.65 4.75
N ARG A 50 -4.88 -8.12 3.74
CA ARG A 50 -6.19 -7.61 3.33
C ARG A 50 -7.20 -8.74 3.37
N MET A 51 -8.34 -8.48 4.02
CA MET A 51 -9.47 -9.42 4.00
C MET A 51 -10.19 -9.32 2.65
N GLY A 52 -10.35 -10.47 1.99
CA GLY A 52 -11.24 -10.68 0.87
C GLY A 52 -12.65 -11.00 1.34
N LYS A 53 -13.41 -11.76 0.54
CA LYS A 53 -14.77 -12.17 0.92
C LYS A 53 -14.74 -13.20 2.05
N GLU A 54 -13.90 -14.23 1.89
CA GLU A 54 -13.83 -15.40 2.79
C GLU A 54 -12.37 -15.82 3.08
N SER A 55 -11.38 -15.15 2.47
CA SER A 55 -9.95 -15.43 2.58
C SER A 55 -9.17 -14.16 2.94
N VAL A 56 -7.93 -14.32 3.40
CA VAL A 56 -6.98 -13.22 3.59
C VAL A 56 -5.84 -13.30 2.57
N TYR A 57 -5.49 -12.15 2.02
CA TYR A 57 -4.31 -11.98 1.18
C TYR A 57 -3.20 -11.34 2.01
N GLU A 58 -2.06 -12.01 2.14
CA GLU A 58 -0.88 -11.51 2.85
C GLU A 58 0.12 -10.95 1.84
N PHE A 59 0.59 -9.72 2.06
CA PHE A 59 1.47 -9.04 1.10
C PHE A 59 2.94 -9.36 1.35
N TYR A 60 3.63 -9.73 0.27
CA TYR A 60 5.08 -9.94 0.20
C TYR A 60 5.70 -9.04 -0.87
N SER A 61 7.02 -8.78 -0.77
CA SER A 61 7.75 -7.83 -1.61
C SER A 61 7.74 -8.14 -3.12
N ASP A 62 7.40 -9.37 -3.52
CA ASP A 62 7.40 -9.87 -4.89
C ASP A 62 5.99 -10.09 -5.48
N GLN A 63 4.95 -9.74 -4.74
CA GLN A 63 3.56 -10.01 -5.11
C GLN A 63 2.85 -8.81 -5.74
N SER A 64 1.68 -9.09 -6.31
CA SER A 64 0.82 -8.05 -6.88
C SER A 64 0.17 -7.22 -5.78
N TYR A 65 0.41 -5.91 -5.81
CA TYR A 65 -0.26 -4.94 -4.94
C TYR A 65 -1.61 -4.45 -5.49
N MET A 66 -2.10 -5.04 -6.59
CA MET A 66 -3.40 -4.71 -7.17
C MET A 66 -4.57 -4.76 -6.16
N PRO A 67 -4.64 -5.72 -5.21
CA PRO A 67 -5.70 -5.73 -4.19
C PRO A 67 -5.74 -4.49 -3.29
N LEU A 68 -4.68 -3.68 -3.24
CA LEU A 68 -4.58 -2.45 -2.45
C LEU A 68 -4.76 -1.17 -3.28
N TYR A 69 -4.94 -1.26 -4.60
CA TYR A 69 -5.15 -0.08 -5.44
C TYR A 69 -6.27 0.86 -4.96
N PRO A 70 -7.40 0.38 -4.37
CA PRO A 70 -8.44 1.28 -3.87
C PRO A 70 -7.93 2.32 -2.85
N ILE A 71 -6.80 2.07 -2.16
CA ILE A 71 -6.16 3.07 -1.28
C ILE A 71 -5.81 4.37 -2.00
N LEU A 72 -5.51 4.29 -3.30
CA LEU A 72 -5.15 5.45 -4.12
C LEU A 72 -6.34 6.39 -4.39
N GLU A 73 -7.57 5.94 -4.15
CA GLU A 73 -8.78 6.76 -4.25
C GLU A 73 -8.94 7.70 -3.04
N ALA A 74 -8.23 7.43 -1.93
CA ALA A 74 -8.26 8.23 -0.72
C ALA A 74 -7.04 9.17 -0.60
N VAL A 75 -7.17 10.17 0.26
CA VAL A 75 -6.04 11.05 0.60
C VAL A 75 -5.03 10.27 1.44
N LEU A 76 -3.77 10.20 0.99
CA LEU A 76 -2.68 9.49 1.69
C LEU A 76 -2.61 9.79 3.19
N LEU A 77 -2.77 11.06 3.58
CA LEU A 77 -2.72 11.45 5.00
C LEU A 77 -3.85 10.81 5.80
N ASP A 78 -5.07 10.79 5.26
CA ASP A 78 -6.24 10.20 5.92
C ASP A 78 -6.06 8.68 6.09
N VAL A 79 -5.53 8.01 5.06
CA VAL A 79 -5.20 6.58 5.13
C VAL A 79 -4.14 6.32 6.20
N LYS A 80 -3.06 7.11 6.23
CA LYS A 80 -2.00 7.00 7.25
C LYS A 80 -2.55 7.21 8.66
N MET A 81 -3.40 8.21 8.85
CA MET A 81 -4.03 8.49 10.14
C MET A 81 -4.97 7.36 10.57
N ALA A 82 -5.76 6.82 9.64
CA ALA A 82 -6.67 5.71 9.92
C ALA A 82 -5.90 4.44 10.33
N ILE A 83 -4.82 4.10 9.60
CA ILE A 83 -3.93 2.98 9.94
C ILE A 83 -3.28 3.20 11.30
N LYS A 84 -2.71 4.39 11.55
CA LYS A 84 -2.07 4.72 12.84
C LYS A 84 -3.04 4.57 14.02
N LYS A 85 -4.26 5.10 13.87
CA LYS A 85 -5.32 4.96 14.90
C LYS A 85 -5.70 3.49 15.09
N GLY A 86 -5.78 2.73 14.01
CA GLY A 86 -6.02 1.29 14.02
C GLY A 86 -4.96 0.53 14.82
N LEU A 87 -3.68 0.77 14.53
CA LEU A 87 -2.55 0.15 15.23
C LEU A 87 -2.61 0.44 16.73
N GLN A 88 -2.83 1.70 17.11
CA GLN A 88 -2.97 2.10 18.52
C GLN A 88 -4.15 1.39 19.21
N SER A 89 -5.30 1.30 18.54
CA SER A 89 -6.50 0.67 19.09
C SER A 89 -6.32 -0.84 19.28
N SER A 90 -5.56 -1.47 18.40
CA SER A 90 -5.19 -2.89 18.45
C SER A 90 -3.94 -3.15 19.31
N GLN A 91 -3.43 -2.14 20.04
CA GLN A 91 -2.23 -2.23 20.90
C GLN A 91 -0.99 -2.72 20.15
N LEU A 92 -0.90 -2.40 18.86
CA LEU A 92 0.22 -2.70 18.00
C LEU A 92 1.18 -1.50 17.91
N PRO A 93 2.48 -1.73 17.68
CA PRO A 93 3.44 -0.66 17.45
C PRO A 93 3.02 0.21 16.28
N VAL A 94 3.03 1.53 16.47
CA VAL A 94 2.65 2.49 15.43
C VAL A 94 3.65 2.47 14.28
N GLU A 95 4.90 2.12 14.56
CA GLU A 95 6.01 2.01 13.63
C GLU A 95 5.74 0.97 12.53
N LEU A 96 4.80 0.03 12.74
CA LEU A 96 4.35 -0.90 11.68
C LEU A 96 3.74 -0.16 10.48
N ILE A 97 3.31 1.10 10.62
CA ILE A 97 2.90 1.92 9.47
C ILE A 97 4.03 2.12 8.45
N GLU A 98 5.29 2.07 8.90
CA GLU A 98 6.46 2.25 8.04
C GLU A 98 6.69 1.04 7.14
N SER A 99 6.18 -0.14 7.51
CA SER A 99 6.19 -1.33 6.65
C SER A 99 4.97 -1.43 5.73
N PHE A 100 4.01 -0.49 5.82
CA PHE A 100 2.87 -0.49 4.92
C PHE A 100 3.33 -0.12 3.50
N PRO A 101 2.96 -0.90 2.46
CA PRO A 101 3.54 -0.77 1.12
C PRO A 101 2.96 0.40 0.29
N PHE A 102 2.96 1.61 0.84
CA PHE A 102 2.37 2.79 0.18
C PHE A 102 3.02 3.09 -1.17
N GLN A 103 4.35 2.97 -1.24
CA GLN A 103 5.09 3.26 -2.45
C GLN A 103 4.84 2.17 -3.48
N GLU A 104 4.99 0.91 -3.10
CA GLU A 104 4.85 -0.25 -3.95
C GLU A 104 3.45 -0.33 -4.57
N VAL A 105 2.41 -0.01 -3.80
CA VAL A 105 1.04 0.13 -4.32
C VAL A 105 0.97 1.20 -5.42
N ALA A 106 1.55 2.37 -5.19
CA ALA A 106 1.56 3.45 -6.18
C ALA A 106 2.39 3.05 -7.41
N LEU A 107 3.58 2.48 -7.25
CA LEU A 107 4.44 2.05 -8.36
C LEU A 107 3.78 0.97 -9.21
N SER A 108 3.14 -0.01 -8.57
CA SER A 108 2.40 -1.07 -9.23
C SER A 108 1.23 -0.49 -10.05
N ALA A 109 0.42 0.39 -9.45
CA ALA A 109 -0.70 1.06 -10.12
C ALA A 109 -0.27 1.94 -11.30
N MET A 110 0.87 2.65 -11.15
CA MET A 110 1.44 3.50 -12.20
C MET A 110 1.73 2.72 -13.48
N ASN A 111 2.21 1.48 -13.32
CA ASN A 111 2.64 0.60 -14.40
C ASN A 111 1.58 -0.43 -14.81
N SER A 112 0.36 -0.36 -14.26
CA SER A 112 -0.71 -1.34 -14.50
C SER A 112 -1.30 -1.30 -15.92
N GLY A 113 -0.97 -0.28 -16.72
CA GLY A 113 -1.60 -0.02 -18.03
C GLY A 113 -3.01 0.59 -17.94
N SER A 114 -3.63 0.61 -16.76
CA SER A 114 -4.93 1.25 -16.54
C SER A 114 -4.78 2.78 -16.47
N VAL A 115 -5.56 3.49 -17.29
CA VAL A 115 -5.62 4.96 -17.26
C VAL A 115 -6.04 5.46 -15.88
N TYR A 116 -7.03 4.80 -15.27
CA TYR A 116 -7.59 5.18 -13.97
C TYR A 116 -6.56 5.06 -12.84
N TRP A 117 -5.95 3.87 -12.71
CA TRP A 117 -4.97 3.61 -11.65
C TRP A 117 -3.68 4.39 -11.85
N CYS A 118 -3.27 4.61 -13.10
CA CYS A 118 -2.12 5.46 -13.42
C CYS A 118 -2.36 6.92 -13.00
N ASP A 119 -3.55 7.49 -13.30
CA ASP A 119 -3.90 8.87 -12.90
C ASP A 119 -3.91 9.04 -11.38
N LEU A 120 -4.53 8.10 -10.65
CA LEU A 120 -4.56 8.12 -9.18
C LEU A 120 -3.16 7.96 -8.59
N SER A 121 -2.37 7.02 -9.10
CA SER A 121 -0.99 6.81 -8.66
C SER A 121 -0.14 8.07 -8.83
N LEU A 122 -0.22 8.75 -9.99
CA LEU A 122 0.56 9.97 -10.22
C LEU A 122 0.21 11.10 -9.23
N LYS A 123 -1.05 11.22 -8.80
CA LYS A 123 -1.45 12.15 -7.74
C LYS A 123 -0.95 11.71 -6.36
N TYR A 124 -0.88 10.41 -6.13
CA TYR A 124 -0.47 9.82 -4.87
C TYR A 124 1.03 10.01 -4.62
N VAL A 125 1.86 9.76 -5.64
CA VAL A 125 3.33 9.86 -5.54
C VAL A 125 3.85 11.29 -5.35
N GLU A 126 3.05 12.32 -5.66
CA GLU A 126 3.38 13.71 -5.32
C GLU A 126 3.49 13.95 -3.81
N ARG A 127 2.96 13.03 -2.98
CA ARG A 127 2.95 13.12 -1.52
C ARG A 127 3.85 12.08 -0.85
N LEU A 128 4.57 11.28 -1.63
CA LEU A 128 5.52 10.30 -1.12
C LEU A 128 6.92 10.90 -1.00
N ARG A 129 7.75 10.26 -0.18
CA ARG A 129 9.19 10.54 -0.19
C ARG A 129 9.75 10.02 -1.50
N TYR A 130 10.63 10.80 -2.13
CA TYR A 130 11.29 10.41 -3.36
C TYR A 130 12.55 9.61 -3.07
N ASP A 131 12.67 8.48 -3.76
CA ASP A 131 13.87 7.67 -3.86
C ASP A 131 14.15 7.30 -5.32
N GLU A 132 15.21 6.53 -5.55
CA GLU A 132 15.63 6.11 -6.88
C GLU A 132 14.57 5.26 -7.58
N GLU A 133 13.87 4.40 -6.85
CA GLU A 133 12.85 3.51 -7.39
C GLU A 133 11.67 4.31 -7.96
N LEU A 134 11.16 5.27 -7.19
CA LEU A 134 10.08 6.15 -7.63
C LEU A 134 10.50 7.03 -8.82
N VAL A 135 11.72 7.54 -8.83
CA VAL A 135 12.25 8.31 -9.97
C VAL A 135 12.33 7.45 -11.24
N ASN A 136 12.77 6.21 -11.12
CA ASN A 136 12.84 5.26 -12.23
C ASN A 136 11.44 4.92 -12.76
N ALA A 137 10.47 4.69 -11.88
CA ALA A 137 9.09 4.45 -12.27
C ALA A 137 8.47 5.66 -12.99
N LEU A 138 8.69 6.88 -12.49
CA LEU A 138 8.25 8.11 -13.17
C LEU A 138 8.90 8.27 -14.55
N ASN A 139 10.16 7.87 -14.70
CA ASN A 139 10.85 7.90 -15.99
C ASN A 139 10.21 6.93 -17.00
N ILE A 140 9.87 5.71 -16.56
CA ILE A 140 9.17 4.72 -17.38
C ILE A 140 7.78 5.22 -17.75
N CYS A 141 7.00 5.68 -16.75
CA CYS A 141 5.66 6.21 -16.92
C CYS A 141 5.63 7.41 -17.89
N SER A 142 6.62 8.31 -17.84
CA SER A 142 6.72 9.45 -18.77
C SER A 142 6.84 9.06 -20.24
N LYS A 143 7.28 7.82 -20.53
CA LYS A 143 7.43 7.29 -21.88
C LYS A 143 6.27 6.38 -22.28
N ASN A 144 5.78 5.58 -21.33
CA ASN A 144 4.93 4.43 -21.60
C ASN A 144 3.50 4.55 -21.06
N ALA A 145 3.15 5.63 -20.32
CA ALA A 145 1.80 5.78 -19.78
C ALA A 145 0.74 5.77 -20.90
N PRO A 146 -0.47 5.25 -20.61
CA PRO A 146 -1.46 4.92 -21.63
C PRO A 146 -1.99 6.14 -22.39
N THR A 147 -1.85 7.35 -21.83
CA THR A 147 -2.27 8.60 -22.49
C THR A 147 -1.14 9.63 -22.52
N GLN A 148 -1.17 10.51 -23.50
CA GLN A 148 -0.22 11.62 -23.61
C GLN A 148 -0.29 12.55 -22.38
N LYS A 149 -1.49 12.77 -21.85
CA LYS A 149 -1.72 13.55 -20.62
C LYS A 149 -0.93 12.98 -19.44
N LEU A 150 -1.03 11.67 -19.21
CA LEU A 150 -0.34 10.99 -18.11
C LEU A 150 1.18 10.99 -18.30
N ARG A 151 1.66 10.81 -19.54
CA ARG A 151 3.09 10.94 -19.86
C ARG A 151 3.64 12.33 -19.50
N HIS A 152 2.93 13.38 -19.86
CA HIS A 152 3.31 14.76 -19.50
C HIS A 152 3.24 15.03 -18.01
N GLN A 153 2.23 14.51 -17.32
CA GLN A 153 2.11 14.62 -15.86
C GLN A 153 3.30 13.95 -15.16
N ALA A 154 3.65 12.71 -15.52
CA ALA A 154 4.81 12.02 -14.98
C ALA A 154 6.12 12.79 -15.23
N LYS A 155 6.28 13.37 -16.43
CA LYS A 155 7.44 14.23 -16.75
C LYS A 155 7.52 15.48 -15.87
N LYS A 156 6.38 16.11 -15.59
CA LYS A 156 6.29 17.28 -14.70
C LYS A 156 6.66 16.92 -13.26
N ILE A 157 6.11 15.83 -12.73
CA ILE A 157 6.43 15.35 -11.38
C ILE A 157 7.93 15.07 -11.28
N LYS A 158 8.49 14.28 -12.20
CA LYS A 158 9.94 14.01 -12.26
C LYS A 158 10.78 15.28 -12.23
N ALA A 159 10.43 16.30 -13.01
CA ALA A 159 11.17 17.56 -13.05
C ALA A 159 11.14 18.32 -11.72
N ASN A 160 10.04 18.24 -10.96
CA ASN A 160 9.95 18.84 -9.63
C ASN A 160 10.83 18.10 -8.62
N VAL A 161 10.90 16.78 -8.70
CA VAL A 161 11.74 15.94 -7.84
C VAL A 161 13.22 16.25 -8.03
N SER A 162 13.69 16.31 -9.27
CA SER A 162 15.10 16.60 -9.57
C SER A 162 15.55 17.98 -9.07
N ARG A 163 14.63 18.95 -9.01
CA ARG A 163 14.91 20.29 -8.44
C ARG A 163 14.97 20.27 -6.92
N GLY A 164 14.16 19.45 -6.25
CA GLY A 164 14.15 19.29 -4.80
C GLY A 164 15.34 18.49 -4.24
N LEU A 165 15.92 17.59 -5.04
CA LEU A 165 17.11 16.80 -4.68
C LEU A 165 18.45 17.51 -4.98
N SER A 166 18.40 18.69 -5.62
CA SER A 166 19.59 19.51 -5.95
C SER A 166 19.86 20.62 -4.93
N LEU A 167 19.24 20.53 -3.75
CA LEU A 167 19.43 21.40 -2.57
C LEU A 167 19.87 20.53 -1.38
#